data_AF-N9JZ29-F1
#
_entry.id   AF-N9JZ29-F1
#
_cell.length_a   1.000
_cell.length_b   1.000
_cell.length_c   1.000
_cell.angle_alpha   90.00
_cell.angle_beta   90.00
_cell.angle_gamma   90.00
#
_symmetry.space_group_name_H-M   'P 1'
#
loop_
_entity.id
_entity.type
_entity.pdbx_description
1 polymer ?
#
loop_
_entity_poly.entity_id
_entity_poly.type
_entity_poly.pdbx_seq_one_letter_code
_entity_poly.pdbx_strand_id
1 'polypeptide(L)'
;TDLHSWHMDETYIKVKGRWTYLYRAVDQRGHTIDFYLSARRNSKSAYSFLGKFFNTVKKWQIPRVINTDKAATYGHALSRLKREGKCPVDIEHRQIKYKNNVIECDHGKLKRIIRATLGFKSMKTAYATIKGIEVMRALRKGQASSFYYGQPQGEVCLINRVFGL
;
A
#
# COMPACT_ATOMS: atom_id res chain seq x y z
N THR A 1 13.78 7.31 -17.59
CA THR A 1 13.48 8.13 -16.39
C THR A 1 12.27 7.53 -15.69
N ASP A 2 12.49 6.90 -14.55
CA ASP A 2 11.53 5.99 -13.90
C ASP A 2 10.51 6.74 -13.03
N LEU A 3 10.36 8.07 -13.17
CA LEU A 3 9.75 9.03 -12.23
C LEU A 3 8.29 8.76 -11.79
N HIS A 4 7.63 7.74 -12.35
CA HIS A 4 6.27 7.33 -12.01
C HIS A 4 6.17 5.80 -11.93
N SER A 5 6.96 5.16 -11.08
CA SER A 5 6.76 3.74 -10.74
C SER A 5 6.29 3.57 -9.31
N TRP A 6 5.43 2.59 -9.08
CA TRP A 6 5.04 2.18 -7.74
C TRP A 6 5.62 0.81 -7.40
N HIS A 7 5.87 0.59 -6.11
CA HIS A 7 6.42 -0.65 -5.59
C HIS A 7 5.36 -1.29 -4.69
N MET A 8 5.03 -2.55 -4.95
CA MET A 8 4.05 -3.30 -4.18
C MET A 8 4.65 -4.61 -3.70
N ASP A 9 4.42 -4.90 -2.43
CA ASP A 9 4.93 -6.11 -1.81
C ASP A 9 4.11 -6.44 -0.57
N GLU A 10 4.22 -7.69 -0.12
CA GLU A 10 3.58 -8.16 1.09
C GLU A 10 4.59 -8.33 2.21
N THR A 11 4.18 -7.97 3.43
CA THR A 11 4.92 -8.32 4.63
C THR A 11 4.04 -9.06 5.62
N TYR A 12 4.65 -9.98 6.38
CA TYR A 12 3.99 -10.65 7.47
C TYR A 12 3.87 -9.73 8.71
N ILE A 13 2.76 -9.88 9.45
CA ILE A 13 2.56 -9.34 10.81
C ILE A 13 1.81 -10.40 11.65
N LYS A 14 1.91 -10.33 12.99
CA LYS A 14 1.17 -11.26 13.87
C LYS A 14 -0.15 -10.64 14.34
N VAL A 15 -1.24 -11.39 14.16
CA VAL A 15 -2.57 -11.09 14.69
C VAL A 15 -3.10 -12.34 15.40
N LYS A 16 -3.44 -12.22 16.69
CA LYS A 16 -3.89 -13.32 17.56
C LYS A 16 -2.94 -14.53 17.51
N GLY A 17 -1.63 -14.26 17.54
CA GLY A 17 -0.58 -15.29 17.46
C GLY A 17 -0.37 -15.91 16.08
N ARG A 18 -1.19 -15.58 15.07
CA ARG A 18 -1.08 -16.12 13.70
C ARG A 18 -0.44 -15.12 12.76
N TRP A 19 0.36 -15.60 11.81
CA TRP A 19 0.90 -14.77 10.74
C TRP A 19 -0.21 -14.38 9.76
N THR A 20 -0.28 -13.09 9.46
CA THR A 20 -1.16 -12.48 8.47
C THR A 20 -0.34 -11.63 7.51
N TYR A 21 -0.92 -11.29 6.38
CA TYR A 21 -0.25 -10.63 5.26
C TYR A 21 -0.75 -9.20 5.12
N LEU A 22 0.17 -8.25 5.26
CA LEU A 22 -0.05 -6.84 5.00
C LEU A 22 0.53 -6.50 3.62
N TYR A 23 -0.35 -6.35 2.65
CA TYR A 23 -0.04 -5.87 1.31
C TYR A 23 0.16 -4.36 1.39
N ARG A 24 1.19 -3.85 0.74
CA ARG A 24 1.55 -2.43 0.76
C ARG A 24 1.90 -1.94 -0.62
N ALA A 25 1.64 -0.66 -0.86
CA ALA A 25 2.09 0.08 -2.03
C ALA A 25 2.82 1.35 -1.58
N VAL A 26 3.99 1.59 -2.15
CA VAL A 26 4.76 2.83 -1.96
C VAL A 26 5.22 3.40 -3.31
N ASP A 27 5.39 4.71 -3.38
CA ASP A 27 6.04 5.34 -4.53
C ASP A 27 7.58 5.17 -4.45
N GLN A 28 8.30 5.69 -5.45
CA GLN A 28 9.76 5.63 -5.49
C GLN A 28 10.46 6.39 -4.35
N ARG A 29 9.77 7.37 -3.75
CA ARG A 29 10.26 8.14 -2.60
C ARG A 29 9.94 7.44 -1.27
N GLY A 30 9.29 6.28 -1.32
CA GLY A 30 8.85 5.54 -0.14
C GLY A 30 7.63 6.15 0.52
N HIS A 31 6.87 6.99 -0.17
CA HIS A 31 5.58 7.45 0.33
C HIS A 31 4.55 6.33 0.25
N THR A 32 3.89 6.04 1.37
CA THR A 32 2.77 5.10 1.40
C THR A 32 1.65 5.59 0.48
N ILE A 33 1.22 4.74 -0.44
CA ILE A 33 0.06 4.99 -1.31
C ILE A 33 -1.17 4.31 -0.73
N ASP A 34 -1.06 3.01 -0.42
CA ASP A 34 -2.15 2.25 0.17
C ASP A 34 -1.64 0.96 0.86
N PHE A 35 -2.50 0.34 1.67
CA PHE A 35 -2.29 -0.96 2.27
C PHE A 35 -3.57 -1.80 2.33
N TYR A 36 -3.40 -3.12 2.50
CA TYR A 36 -4.49 -4.07 2.71
C TYR A 36 -4.05 -5.22 3.61
N LEU A 37 -4.87 -5.57 4.60
CA LEU A 37 -4.57 -6.65 5.54
C LEU A 37 -5.42 -7.88 5.24
N SER A 38 -4.77 -9.03 5.03
CA SER A 38 -5.42 -10.30 4.78
C SER A 38 -4.87 -11.41 5.67
N ALA A 39 -5.72 -12.36 6.03
CA ALA A 39 -5.28 -13.58 6.70
C ALA A 39 -4.57 -14.57 5.76
N ARG A 40 -4.67 -14.39 4.43
CA ARG A 40 -4.16 -15.33 3.42
C ARG A 40 -3.27 -14.63 2.39
N ARG A 41 -2.26 -15.35 1.91
CA ARG A 41 -1.44 -14.96 0.75
C ARG A 41 -1.91 -15.72 -0.47
N ASN A 42 -2.75 -15.08 -1.29
CA ASN A 42 -3.30 -15.68 -2.50
C ASN A 42 -3.70 -14.62 -3.53
N SER A 43 -3.93 -15.05 -4.76
CA SER A 43 -4.31 -14.17 -5.87
C SER A 43 -5.63 -13.43 -5.61
N LYS A 44 -6.54 -14.00 -4.80
CA LYS A 44 -7.77 -13.30 -4.39
C LYS A 44 -7.47 -12.08 -3.52
N SER A 45 -6.54 -12.21 -2.56
CA SER A 45 -6.13 -11.11 -1.69
C SER A 45 -5.34 -10.05 -2.45
N ALA A 46 -4.44 -10.46 -3.36
CA ALA A 46 -3.74 -9.55 -4.26
C ALA A 46 -4.72 -8.79 -5.18
N TYR A 47 -5.72 -9.48 -5.73
CA TYR A 47 -6.79 -8.88 -6.52
C TYR A 47 -7.62 -7.89 -5.70
N SER A 48 -8.01 -8.24 -4.46
CA SER A 48 -8.74 -7.31 -3.58
C SER A 48 -7.90 -6.08 -3.24
N PHE A 49 -6.61 -6.23 -2.97
CA PHE A 49 -5.69 -5.13 -2.73
C PHE A 49 -5.58 -4.21 -3.96
N LEU A 50 -5.24 -4.76 -5.12
CA LEU A 50 -5.11 -4.01 -6.37
C LEU A 50 -6.44 -3.38 -6.82
N GLY A 51 -7.57 -4.07 -6.62
CA GLY A 51 -8.89 -3.53 -6.93
C GLY A 51 -9.27 -2.36 -6.03
N LYS A 52 -9.09 -2.49 -4.71
CA LYS A 52 -9.24 -1.37 -3.76
C LYS A 52 -8.36 -0.20 -4.18
N PHE A 53 -7.12 -0.51 -4.52
CA PHE A 53 -6.13 0.46 -4.91
C PHE A 53 -6.54 1.28 -6.15
N PHE A 54 -6.85 0.62 -7.28
CA PHE A 54 -7.26 1.30 -8.51
C PHE A 54 -8.57 2.08 -8.36
N ASN A 55 -9.46 1.67 -7.45
CA ASN A 55 -10.67 2.43 -7.15
C ASN A 55 -10.40 3.68 -6.28
N THR A 56 -9.33 3.68 -5.48
CA THR A 56 -9.05 4.75 -4.51
C THR A 56 -8.17 5.85 -5.11
N VAL A 57 -7.23 5.49 -6.00
CA VAL A 57 -6.31 6.46 -6.61
C VAL A 57 -6.98 7.18 -7.79
N LYS A 58 -6.67 8.47 -7.98
CA LYS A 58 -7.16 9.20 -9.15
C LYS A 58 -6.48 8.68 -10.41
N LYS A 59 -7.19 8.65 -11.54
CA LYS A 59 -6.67 8.09 -12.80
C LYS A 59 -5.32 8.68 -13.23
N TRP A 60 -5.14 10.00 -13.07
CA TRP A 60 -3.89 10.69 -13.41
C TRP A 60 -2.72 10.40 -12.44
N GLN A 61 -2.98 9.79 -11.29
CA GLN A 61 -1.94 9.36 -10.35
C GLN A 61 -1.45 7.95 -10.64
N ILE A 62 -2.17 7.18 -11.45
CA ILE A 62 -1.81 5.80 -11.76
C ILE A 62 -0.49 5.79 -12.55
N PRO A 63 0.51 5.01 -12.11
CA PRO A 63 1.83 4.95 -12.73
C PRO A 63 1.76 4.18 -14.03
N ARG A 64 2.75 4.40 -14.89
CA ARG A 64 2.97 3.53 -16.05
C ARG A 64 3.57 2.19 -15.66
N VAL A 65 4.22 2.09 -14.50
CA VAL A 65 4.96 0.91 -14.07
C VAL A 65 4.59 0.52 -12.64
N ILE A 66 4.23 -0.75 -12.44
CA ILE A 66 4.10 -1.38 -11.13
C ILE A 66 5.23 -2.40 -10.98
N ASN A 67 6.05 -2.22 -9.95
CA ASN A 67 7.08 -3.17 -9.56
C ASN A 67 6.54 -4.04 -8.42
N THR A 68 6.65 -5.36 -8.54
CA THR A 68 6.37 -6.29 -7.43
C THR A 68 7.54 -7.23 -7.18
N ASP A 69 7.48 -7.99 -6.09
CA ASP A 69 8.33 -9.17 -5.93
C ASP A 69 8.01 -10.25 -7.01
N LYS A 70 8.73 -11.37 -6.95
CA LYS A 70 8.55 -12.49 -7.88
C LYS A 70 7.27 -13.32 -7.61
N ALA A 71 6.37 -12.91 -6.72
CA ALA A 71 5.15 -13.66 -6.45
C ALA A 71 4.20 -13.62 -7.67
N ALA A 72 3.79 -14.81 -8.12
CA ALA A 72 2.85 -14.97 -9.23
C ALA A 72 1.45 -14.39 -8.94
N THR A 73 1.11 -14.18 -7.65
CA THR A 73 -0.18 -13.66 -7.19
C THR A 73 -0.52 -12.30 -7.81
N TYR A 74 0.46 -11.39 -7.89
CA TYR A 74 0.29 -10.06 -8.48
C TYR A 74 0.06 -10.12 -9.98
N GLY A 75 0.83 -10.93 -10.71
CA GLY A 75 0.67 -11.08 -12.17
C GLY A 75 -0.72 -11.60 -12.52
N HIS A 76 -1.21 -12.64 -11.84
CA HIS A 76 -2.56 -13.16 -12.05
C HIS A 76 -3.65 -12.13 -11.72
N ALA A 77 -3.48 -11.38 -10.63
CA ALA A 77 -4.43 -10.37 -10.21
C ALA A 77 -4.50 -9.18 -11.19
N LEU A 78 -3.36 -8.68 -11.66
CA LEU A 78 -3.26 -7.60 -12.65
C LEU A 78 -3.88 -8.03 -13.98
N SER A 79 -3.52 -9.20 -14.50
CA SER A 79 -4.11 -9.73 -15.74
C SER A 79 -5.62 -9.85 -15.65
N ARG A 80 -6.15 -10.30 -14.50
CA ARG A 80 -7.59 -10.35 -14.27
C ARG A 80 -8.22 -8.95 -14.26
N LEU A 81 -7.63 -7.99 -13.54
CA LEU A 81 -8.14 -6.62 -13.47
C LEU A 81 -8.14 -5.91 -14.82
N LYS A 82 -7.11 -6.15 -15.65
CA LYS A 82 -7.05 -5.65 -17.03
C LYS A 82 -8.19 -6.20 -17.88
N ARG A 83 -8.45 -7.51 -17.83
CA ARG A 83 -9.59 -8.14 -18.53
C ARG A 83 -10.95 -7.59 -18.10
N GLU A 84 -11.10 -7.26 -16.82
CA GLU A 84 -12.33 -6.69 -16.26
C GLU A 84 -12.45 -5.17 -16.47
N GLY A 85 -11.49 -4.51 -17.14
CA GLY A 85 -11.51 -3.06 -17.36
C GLY A 85 -11.28 -2.21 -16.10
N LYS A 86 -10.84 -2.83 -15.00
CA LYS A 86 -10.60 -2.17 -13.69
C LYS A 86 -9.18 -1.65 -13.50
N CYS A 87 -8.29 -1.99 -14.43
CA CYS A 87 -6.89 -1.57 -14.46
C CYS A 87 -6.58 -1.06 -15.87
N PRO A 88 -5.92 0.09 -16.03
CA PRO A 88 -5.44 0.54 -17.33
C PRO A 88 -4.58 -0.53 -18.01
N VAL A 89 -4.80 -0.71 -19.31
CA VAL A 89 -4.17 -1.78 -20.11
C VAL A 89 -2.68 -1.56 -20.32
N ASP A 90 -2.27 -0.29 -20.35
CA ASP A 90 -0.93 0.23 -20.60
C ASP A 90 0.01 0.15 -19.39
N ILE A 91 -0.49 -0.22 -18.21
CA ILE A 91 0.38 -0.43 -17.04
C ILE A 91 1.33 -1.60 -17.30
N GLU A 92 2.62 -1.32 -17.23
CA GLU A 92 3.67 -2.32 -17.27
C GLU A 92 3.86 -2.95 -15.88
N HIS A 93 3.85 -4.28 -15.80
CA HIS A 93 4.17 -5.01 -14.57
C HIS A 93 5.60 -5.54 -14.67
N ARG A 94 6.45 -5.16 -13.71
CA ARG A 94 7.85 -5.59 -13.62
C ARG A 94 8.11 -6.35 -12.33
N GLN A 95 8.96 -7.38 -12.41
CA GLN A 95 9.39 -8.18 -11.26
C GLN A 95 10.91 -8.07 -11.07
N ILE A 96 11.36 -6.91 -10.60
CA ILE A 96 12.80 -6.60 -10.48
C ILE A 96 13.19 -6.52 -9.00
N LYS A 97 13.89 -7.55 -8.51
CA LYS A 97 14.24 -7.70 -7.08
C LYS A 97 14.94 -6.47 -6.49
N TYR A 98 15.98 -5.96 -7.14
CA TYR A 98 16.76 -4.83 -6.60
C TYR A 98 15.99 -3.50 -6.55
N LYS A 99 14.85 -3.39 -7.26
CA LYS A 99 13.97 -2.22 -7.18
C LYS A 99 13.05 -2.27 -5.96
N ASN A 100 12.97 -3.39 -5.23
CA ASN A 100 12.12 -3.51 -4.05
C ASN A 100 12.76 -2.97 -2.76
N ASN A 101 14.02 -2.52 -2.81
CA ASN A 101 14.72 -1.97 -1.63
C ASN A 101 13.91 -0.87 -0.92
N VAL A 102 13.18 -0.03 -1.67
CA VAL A 102 12.34 1.05 -1.12
C VAL A 102 11.22 0.49 -0.24
N ILE A 103 10.47 -0.50 -0.75
CA ILE A 103 9.36 -1.10 -0.01
C ILE A 103 9.86 -2.00 1.13
N GLU A 104 10.97 -2.70 0.95
CA GLU A 104 11.63 -3.49 2.01
C GLU A 104 12.11 -2.61 3.17
N CYS A 105 12.70 -1.45 2.88
CA CYS A 105 13.07 -0.47 3.90
C CYS A 105 11.84 0.07 4.64
N ASP A 106 10.76 0.36 3.91
CA ASP A 106 9.49 0.80 4.49
C ASP A 106 8.87 -0.27 5.41
N HIS A 107 8.94 -1.55 5.02
CA HIS A 107 8.54 -2.70 5.84
C HIS A 107 9.29 -2.72 7.18
N GLY A 108 10.61 -2.52 7.16
CA GLY A 108 11.43 -2.48 8.38
C GLY A 108 10.99 -1.39 9.35
N LYS A 109 10.73 -0.18 8.83
CA LYS A 109 10.26 0.96 9.63
C LYS A 109 8.88 0.68 10.26
N LEU A 110 7.94 0.14 9.48
CA LEU A 110 6.63 -0.24 10.00
C LEU A 110 6.73 -1.33 11.07
N LYS A 111 7.49 -2.41 10.80
CA LYS A 111 7.64 -3.52 11.74
C LYS A 111 8.20 -3.07 13.08
N ARG A 112 9.09 -2.08 13.10
CA ARG A 112 9.61 -1.51 14.35
C ARG A 112 8.49 -0.92 15.22
N ILE A 113 7.54 -0.20 14.61
CA ILE A 113 6.39 0.38 15.32
C ILE A 113 5.44 -0.73 15.78
N ILE A 114 5.09 -1.67 14.89
CA ILE A 114 4.16 -2.77 15.22
C ILE A 114 4.71 -3.67 16.33
N ARG A 115 6.01 -3.95 16.34
CA ARG A 115 6.62 -4.78 17.39
C ARG A 115 6.48 -4.17 18.79
N ALA A 116 6.42 -2.84 18.89
CA ALA A 116 6.21 -2.16 20.16
C ALA A 116 4.76 -2.27 20.68
N THR A 117 3.77 -2.63 19.84
CA THR A 117 2.35 -2.66 20.25
C THR A 117 1.92 -3.97 20.94
N LEU A 118 2.86 -4.82 21.40
CA LEU A 118 2.61 -6.12 22.05
C LEU A 118 1.74 -7.11 21.24
N GLY A 119 1.58 -6.87 19.94
CA GLY A 119 0.79 -7.68 19.00
C GLY A 119 -0.72 -7.42 19.03
N PHE A 120 -1.38 -7.69 17.91
CA PHE A 120 -2.82 -7.42 17.75
C PHE A 120 -3.68 -8.61 18.21
N LYS A 121 -4.84 -8.33 18.82
CA LYS A 121 -5.78 -9.37 19.30
C LYS A 121 -6.85 -9.77 18.28
N SER A 122 -7.17 -8.91 17.30
CA SER A 122 -8.12 -9.22 16.22
C SER A 122 -7.73 -8.53 14.91
N MET A 123 -8.27 -9.00 13.78
CA MET A 123 -8.03 -8.39 12.46
C MET A 123 -8.59 -6.97 12.38
N LYS A 124 -9.74 -6.72 13.00
CA LYS A 124 -10.39 -5.41 13.03
C LYS A 124 -9.52 -4.38 13.74
N THR A 125 -9.00 -4.72 14.93
CA THR A 125 -8.14 -3.81 15.70
C THR A 125 -6.76 -3.66 15.07
N ALA A 126 -6.21 -4.73 14.48
CA ALA A 126 -4.98 -4.68 13.70
C ALA A 126 -5.11 -3.69 12.54
N TYR A 127 -6.17 -3.82 11.74
CA TYR A 127 -6.41 -2.94 10.60
C TYR A 127 -6.55 -1.47 11.02
N ALA A 128 -7.38 -1.19 12.03
CA ALA A 128 -7.57 0.18 12.53
C ALA A 128 -6.27 0.80 13.08
N THR A 129 -5.49 0.02 13.83
CA THR A 129 -4.22 0.50 14.40
C THR A 129 -3.18 0.76 13.30
N ILE A 130 -3.05 -0.17 12.34
CA ILE A 130 -2.13 -0.01 11.20
C ILE A 130 -2.55 1.19 10.35
N LYS A 131 -3.86 1.40 10.15
CA LYS A 131 -4.40 2.58 9.48
C LYS A 131 -3.93 3.87 10.13
N GLY A 132 -4.06 3.98 11.46
CA GLY A 132 -3.56 5.13 12.22
C GLY A 132 -2.04 5.29 12.13
N ILE A 133 -1.29 4.20 12.25
CA ILE A 133 0.18 4.20 12.09
C ILE A 133 0.57 4.72 10.70
N GLU A 134 -0.06 4.24 9.63
CA GLU A 134 0.24 4.70 8.27
C GLU A 134 -0.05 6.18 8.06
N VAL A 135 -1.16 6.69 8.63
CA VAL A 135 -1.49 8.13 8.58
C VAL A 135 -0.41 8.94 9.28
N MET A 136 -0.04 8.57 10.51
CA MET A 136 1.01 9.27 11.25
C MET A 136 2.36 9.21 10.53
N ARG A 137 2.67 8.09 9.87
CA ARG A 137 3.88 7.96 9.05
C ARG A 137 3.82 8.81 7.79
N ALA A 138 2.67 8.90 7.13
CA ALA A 138 2.46 9.75 5.97
C ALA A 138 2.63 11.24 6.33
N LEU A 139 2.05 11.66 7.46
CA LEU A 139 2.25 13.01 8.03
C LEU A 139 3.73 13.30 8.30
N ARG A 140 4.43 12.39 9.00
CA ARG A 140 5.88 12.55 9.26
C ARG A 140 6.75 12.56 8.00
N LYS A 141 6.30 11.94 6.91
CA LYS A 141 6.96 11.99 5.59
C LYS A 141 6.62 13.26 4.81
N GLY A 142 5.83 14.17 5.37
CA GLY A 142 5.40 15.40 4.71
C GLY A 142 4.34 15.18 3.63
N GLN A 143 3.64 14.03 3.60
CA GLN A 143 2.67 13.78 2.53
C GLN A 143 1.43 14.68 2.60
N ALA A 144 1.16 15.29 3.77
CA ALA A 144 0.16 16.34 3.90
C ALA A 144 0.60 17.65 3.21
N SER A 145 1.88 17.82 2.86
CA SER A 145 2.37 19.08 2.31
C SER A 145 1.83 19.41 0.93
N SER A 146 1.51 18.38 0.16
CA SER A 146 0.85 18.50 -1.16
C SER A 146 -0.53 19.16 -1.07
N PHE A 147 -1.12 19.24 0.13
CA PHE A 147 -2.44 19.81 0.38
C PHE A 147 -2.38 21.20 1.04
N TYR A 148 -1.18 21.79 1.23
CA TYR A 148 -1.01 23.13 1.83
C TYR A 148 -1.18 24.30 0.83
N TYR A 149 -1.64 24.07 -0.40
CA TYR A 149 -1.92 25.15 -1.35
C TYR A 149 -3.14 25.99 -0.92
N GLY A 150 -2.92 26.90 0.04
CA GLY A 150 -3.81 28.02 0.38
C GLY A 150 -4.74 27.84 1.59
N GLN A 151 -4.78 26.68 2.24
CA GLN A 151 -5.61 26.45 3.44
C GLN A 151 -4.85 25.57 4.47
N PRO A 152 -5.00 25.81 5.79
CA PRO A 152 -4.36 25.02 6.85
C PRO A 152 -5.03 23.64 7.06
N GLN A 153 -5.42 22.97 5.97
CA GLN A 153 -6.28 21.77 6.00
C GLN A 153 -5.59 20.52 5.46
N GLY A 154 -4.29 20.56 5.14
CA GLY A 154 -3.63 19.45 4.45
C GLY A 154 -3.61 18.13 5.24
N GLU A 155 -3.51 18.22 6.56
CA GLU A 155 -3.64 17.07 7.46
C GLU A 155 -5.07 16.54 7.51
N VAL A 156 -6.07 17.43 7.50
CA VAL A 156 -7.51 17.09 7.47
C VAL A 156 -7.86 16.37 6.17
N CYS A 157 -7.38 16.84 5.02
CA CYS A 157 -7.59 16.17 3.73
C CYS A 157 -6.99 14.76 3.70
N LEU A 158 -5.79 14.58 4.26
CA LEU A 158 -5.16 13.25 4.36
C LEU A 158 -5.96 12.33 5.29
N ILE A 159 -6.42 12.83 6.44
CA ILE A 159 -7.24 12.10 7.40
C ILE A 159 -8.56 11.70 6.77
N ASN A 160 -9.30 12.62 6.15
CA ASN A 160 -10.58 12.32 5.50
C ASN A 160 -10.41 11.31 4.36
N ARG A 161 -9.34 11.44 3.56
CA ARG A 161 -9.03 10.45 2.51
C ARG A 161 -8.83 9.05 3.07
N VAL A 162 -8.11 8.92 4.19
CA VAL A 162 -7.80 7.62 4.77
C VAL A 162 -9.02 7.08 5.53
N PHE A 163 -9.70 7.90 6.33
CA PHE A 163 -10.76 7.48 7.24
C PHE A 163 -12.18 7.51 6.64
N GLY A 164 -12.41 8.24 5.55
CA GLY A 164 -13.74 8.43 4.96
C GLY A 164 -14.66 9.26 5.85
N LEU A 165 -14.08 10.25 6.54
CA LEU A 165 -14.80 11.22 7.38
C LEU A 165 -15.30 12.40 6.55
#